data_AF-A0A1I8B373-F1
#
_entry.id   AF-A0A1I8B373-F1
#
_cell.length_a   1.000
_cell.length_b   1.000
_cell.length_c   1.000
_cell.angle_alpha   90.00
_cell.angle_beta   90.00
_cell.angle_gamma   90.00
#
_symmetry.space_group_name_H-M   'P 1'
#
loop_
_entity.id
_entity.type
_entity.pdbx_description
1 polymer ?
#
loop_
_entity_poly.entity_id
_entity_poly.type
_entity_poly.pdbx_seq_one_letter_code
_entity_poly.pdbx_strand_id
1 'polypeptide(L)'
;MRNNRFHKSLKKTPYEALFGHKPHSLPSIISIEDEQMEDEDYKLGTESGVLPHRFVRSGFTVAKSDHLGLSDVPTCSISLRSAAKASSQQEGQGFKHCNCNSGCEGNRCSCKKEGKMCNNRCHKSLSCSNK
;
A
#
# COMPACT_ATOMS: atom_id res chain seq x y z
N MET A 1 9.11 3.98 10.23
CA MET A 1 9.85 2.91 10.93
C MET A 1 9.81 1.63 10.11
N ARG A 2 10.90 1.26 9.41
CA ARG A 2 10.97 0.00 8.64
C ARG A 2 11.28 -1.14 9.62
N ASN A 3 10.30 -2.01 9.86
CA ASN A 3 10.45 -3.14 10.78
C ASN A 3 11.21 -4.29 10.12
N ASN A 4 12.52 -4.11 9.93
CA ASN A 4 13.42 -5.08 9.30
C ASN A 4 14.00 -6.10 10.31
N ARG A 5 13.45 -6.18 11.53
CA ARG A 5 13.96 -7.09 12.55
C ARG A 5 13.50 -8.51 12.22
N PHE A 6 14.42 -9.33 11.73
CA PHE A 6 14.15 -10.73 11.41
C PHE A 6 13.86 -11.55 12.67
N HIS A 7 12.86 -12.41 12.59
CA HIS A 7 12.65 -13.42 13.62
C HIS A 7 13.69 -14.53 13.41
N LYS A 8 14.61 -14.72 14.37
CA LYS A 8 15.75 -15.65 14.25
C LYS A 8 15.34 -17.06 13.81
N SER A 9 14.19 -17.55 14.29
CA SER A 9 13.69 -18.90 14.01
C SER A 9 13.02 -19.06 12.64
N LEU A 10 12.42 -18.00 12.09
CA LEU A 10 11.63 -18.08 10.85
C LEU A 10 12.40 -17.60 9.61
N LYS A 11 13.56 -16.93 9.81
CA LYS A 11 14.32 -16.22 8.77
C LYS A 11 13.46 -15.27 7.91
N LYS A 12 12.32 -14.84 8.46
CA LYS A 12 11.35 -13.94 7.85
C LYS A 12 11.09 -12.78 8.81
N THR A 13 10.81 -11.61 8.27
CA THR A 13 10.28 -10.49 9.07
C THR A 13 8.88 -10.86 9.58
N PRO A 14 8.42 -10.26 10.71
CA PRO A 14 7.05 -10.42 11.16
C PRO A 14 6.02 -10.10 10.07
N TYR A 15 6.33 -9.16 9.19
CA TYR A 15 5.52 -8.83 8.02
C TYR A 15 5.46 -10.00 7.03
N GLU A 16 6.60 -10.50 6.56
CA GLU A 16 6.66 -11.64 5.64
C GLU A 16 5.99 -12.90 6.20
N ALA A 17 6.05 -13.11 7.51
CA ALA A 17 5.37 -14.23 8.17
C ALA A 17 3.84 -14.09 8.15
N LEU A 18 3.32 -12.86 8.22
CA LEU A 18 1.88 -12.57 8.20
C LEU A 18 1.29 -12.50 6.78
N PHE A 19 2.05 -11.96 5.83
CA PHE A 19 1.55 -11.64 4.49
C PHE A 19 2.12 -12.56 3.40
N GLY A 20 3.10 -13.40 3.71
CA GLY A 20 3.71 -14.35 2.77
C GLY A 20 4.64 -13.71 1.74
N HIS A 21 4.78 -12.38 1.73
CA HIS A 21 5.64 -11.64 0.82
C HIS A 21 6.42 -10.53 1.55
N LYS A 22 7.47 -10.02 0.92
CA LYS A 22 8.26 -8.90 1.45
C LYS A 22 7.39 -7.65 1.52
N PRO A 23 7.59 -6.76 2.52
CA PRO A 23 6.95 -5.45 2.48
C PRO A 23 7.40 -4.74 1.22
N HIS A 24 6.44 -4.35 0.37
CA HIS A 24 6.75 -3.55 -0.79
C HIS A 24 7.40 -2.25 -0.32
N SER A 25 8.56 -1.93 -0.88
CA SER A 25 9.16 -0.61 -0.71
C SER A 25 8.16 0.42 -1.21
N LEU A 26 8.10 1.57 -0.52
CA LEU A 26 7.33 2.73 -0.98
C LEU A 26 7.56 2.96 -2.49
N PRO A 27 6.51 3.39 -3.22
CA PRO A 27 6.52 3.41 -4.67
C PRO A 27 7.73 4.17 -5.21
N SER A 28 8.24 3.70 -6.33
CA SER A 28 9.20 4.42 -7.16
C SER A 28 8.52 5.71 -7.63
N ILE A 29 8.99 6.85 -7.13
CA ILE A 29 8.47 8.17 -7.52
C ILE A 29 9.52 8.80 -8.41
N ILE A 30 9.10 9.31 -9.57
CA ILE A 30 9.97 10.14 -10.42
C ILE A 30 9.77 11.59 -10.02
N SER A 31 10.86 12.32 -9.83
CA SER A 31 10.83 13.78 -9.76
C SER A 31 10.84 14.38 -11.17
N ILE A 32 9.90 15.26 -11.45
CA ILE A 32 9.89 16.13 -12.63
C ILE A 32 10.31 17.51 -12.11
N GLU A 33 11.48 17.97 -12.54
CA GLU A 33 11.95 19.34 -12.29
C GLU A 33 11.17 20.28 -13.22
N ASP A 34 10.63 21.36 -12.67
CA ASP A 34 10.03 22.45 -13.44
C ASP A 34 11.10 23.53 -13.54
N GLU A 35 11.68 23.76 -14.72
CA GLU A 35 12.88 24.60 -14.94
C GLU A 35 12.65 26.12 -14.74
N GLN A 36 11.64 26.54 -13.97
CA GLN A 36 11.36 27.96 -13.78
C GLN A 36 11.03 28.26 -12.31
N MET A 37 11.90 29.10 -11.73
CA MET A 37 11.86 29.82 -10.44
C MET A 37 12.64 29.24 -9.26
N GLU A 38 13.21 30.18 -8.53
CA GLU A 38 14.26 30.15 -7.50
C GLU A 38 13.94 29.36 -6.21
N ASP A 39 12.87 28.56 -6.22
CA ASP A 39 12.42 27.79 -5.07
C ASP A 39 12.64 26.30 -5.32
N GLU A 40 13.26 25.64 -4.34
CA GLU A 40 13.77 24.26 -4.36
C GLU A 40 12.61 23.22 -4.27
N ASP A 41 11.63 23.35 -5.15
CA ASP A 41 10.38 22.60 -5.12
C ASP A 41 10.18 21.72 -6.37
N TYR A 42 9.75 20.49 -6.15
CA TYR A 42 9.71 19.41 -7.13
C TYR A 42 8.27 18.93 -7.33
N LYS A 43 7.89 18.68 -8.59
CA LYS A 43 6.66 17.94 -8.91
C LYS A 43 6.98 16.45 -8.98
N LEU A 44 6.11 15.63 -8.41
CA LEU A 44 6.34 14.19 -8.32
C LEU A 44 5.39 13.46 -9.28
N GLY A 45 5.97 12.66 -10.17
CA GLY A 45 5.31 11.78 -11.12
C GLY A 45 5.28 10.33 -10.63
N THR A 46 4.17 9.66 -10.88
CA THR A 46 3.97 8.23 -10.64
C THR A 46 3.44 7.57 -11.91
N GLU A 47 3.48 6.23 -11.98
CA GLU A 47 2.85 5.45 -13.06
C GLU A 47 1.35 5.77 -13.28
N SER A 48 0.69 6.30 -12.25
CA SER A 48 -0.74 6.63 -12.27
C SER A 48 -1.03 8.10 -12.58
N GLY A 49 -0.01 8.97 -12.62
CA GLY A 49 -0.15 10.40 -12.86
C GLY A 49 0.77 11.28 -12.01
N VAL A 50 0.60 12.59 -12.14
CA VAL A 50 1.40 13.62 -11.45
C VAL A 50 0.68 14.10 -10.19
N LEU A 51 1.42 14.26 -9.09
CA LEU A 51 0.89 14.83 -7.85
C LEU A 51 0.73 16.35 -8.01
N PRO A 52 -0.42 16.93 -7.61
CA PRO A 52 -0.69 18.36 -7.77
C PRO A 52 0.11 19.22 -6.78
N HIS A 53 0.60 18.63 -5.68
CA HIS A 53 1.35 19.33 -4.64
C HIS A 53 2.84 19.39 -4.98
N ARG A 54 3.50 20.50 -4.67
CA ARG A 54 4.95 20.71 -4.81
C ARG A 54 5.69 20.17 -3.58
N PHE A 55 6.79 19.45 -3.77
CA PHE A 55 7.52 18.82 -2.67
C PHE A 55 8.92 19.38 -2.56
N VAL A 56 9.36 19.67 -1.34
CA VAL A 56 10.75 20.05 -1.08
C VAL A 56 11.66 18.83 -1.14
N ARG A 57 12.93 19.03 -1.51
CA ARG A 57 13.93 17.95 -1.63
C ARG A 57 14.04 17.06 -0.38
N SER A 58 13.88 17.65 0.81
CA SER A 58 13.95 16.96 2.10
C SER A 58 12.76 16.04 2.39
N GLY A 59 11.66 16.18 1.64
CA GLY A 59 10.43 15.40 1.81
C GLY A 59 10.50 13.99 1.22
N PHE A 60 11.54 13.68 0.43
CA PHE A 60 11.67 12.40 -0.25
C PHE A 60 13.11 11.95 -0.40
N THR A 61 13.29 10.64 -0.56
CA THR A 61 14.60 10.02 -0.81
C THR A 61 14.67 9.54 -2.25
N VAL A 62 15.79 9.80 -2.91
CA VAL A 62 16.05 9.28 -4.27
C VAL A 62 16.12 7.75 -4.20
N ALA A 63 15.37 7.10 -5.08
CA ALA A 63 15.41 5.65 -5.23
C ALA A 63 16.78 5.24 -5.80
N LYS A 64 17.28 4.07 -5.39
CA LYS A 64 18.59 3.57 -5.86
C LYS A 64 18.53 2.94 -7.26
N SER A 65 17.35 2.88 -7.86
CA SER A 65 17.07 2.19 -9.11
C SER A 65 15.99 2.94 -9.87
N ASP A 66 16.25 3.14 -11.16
CA ASP A 66 15.35 3.83 -12.09
C ASP A 66 14.29 2.84 -12.55
N HIS A 67 13.12 2.91 -11.92
CA HIS A 67 12.01 2.01 -12.22
C HIS A 67 10.98 2.59 -13.18
N LEU A 68 11.04 3.89 -13.48
CA LEU A 68 10.13 4.58 -14.37
C LEU A 68 10.90 5.67 -15.13
N GLY A 69 10.60 5.85 -16.42
CA GLY A 69 11.06 6.99 -17.23
C GLY A 69 10.04 8.12 -17.29
N LEU A 70 10.45 9.31 -17.76
CA LEU A 70 9.55 10.47 -17.93
C LEU A 70 8.37 10.18 -18.88
N SER A 71 8.57 9.31 -19.88
CA SER A 71 7.54 8.88 -20.83
C SER A 71 6.48 7.96 -20.21
N ASP A 72 6.79 7.33 -19.07
CA ASP A 72 5.88 6.41 -18.37
C ASP A 72 4.96 7.14 -17.39
N VAL A 73 5.15 8.46 -17.20
CA VAL A 73 4.32 9.27 -16.30
C VAL A 73 3.17 9.89 -17.08
N PRO A 74 1.92 9.51 -16.80
CA PRO A 74 0.76 10.19 -17.38
C PRO A 74 0.70 11.65 -16.92
N THR A 75 0.29 12.56 -17.82
CA THR A 75 0.15 14.00 -17.51
C THR A 75 -1.09 14.33 -16.66
N CYS A 76 -1.92 13.34 -16.31
CA CYS A 76 -3.10 13.56 -15.48
C CYS A 76 -2.73 13.83 -14.02
N SER A 77 -3.44 14.76 -13.38
CA SER A 77 -3.23 15.07 -11.97
C SER A 77 -4.00 14.10 -11.07
N ILE A 78 -3.30 13.51 -10.10
CA ILE A 78 -3.91 12.58 -9.14
C ILE A 78 -3.54 12.93 -7.70
N SER A 79 -4.46 12.69 -6.77
CA SER A 79 -4.18 12.91 -5.35
C SER A 79 -3.13 11.91 -4.82
N LEU A 80 -2.36 12.29 -3.81
CA LEU A 80 -1.41 11.40 -3.14
C LEU A 80 -2.10 10.12 -2.61
N ARG A 81 -3.35 10.24 -2.16
CA ARG A 81 -4.17 9.10 -1.72
C ARG A 81 -4.52 8.17 -2.88
N SER A 82 -4.86 8.72 -4.04
CA SER A 82 -5.17 7.94 -5.24
C SER A 82 -3.93 7.21 -5.75
N ALA A 83 -2.79 7.89 -5.81
CA ALA A 83 -1.50 7.31 -6.17
C ALA A 83 -1.14 6.16 -5.22
N ALA A 84 -1.22 6.39 -3.90
CA ALA A 84 -0.96 5.36 -2.90
C ALA A 84 -1.92 4.16 -3.00
N LYS A 85 -3.18 4.40 -3.38
CA LYS A 85 -4.16 3.33 -3.60
C LYS A 85 -3.83 2.53 -4.86
N ALA A 86 -3.45 3.19 -5.96
CA ALA A 86 -3.12 2.55 -7.22
C ALA A 86 -1.87 1.65 -7.08
N SER A 87 -0.85 2.12 -6.36
CA SER A 87 0.35 1.33 -6.07
C SER A 87 0.16 0.30 -4.94
N SER A 88 -1.01 0.26 -4.29
CA SER A 88 -1.30 -0.69 -3.22
C SER A 88 -2.03 -1.92 -3.78
N GLN A 89 -1.45 -3.10 -3.57
CA GLN A 89 -2.12 -4.37 -3.93
C GLN A 89 -3.40 -4.62 -3.12
N GLN A 90 -3.55 -3.97 -1.96
CA GLN A 90 -4.79 -3.97 -1.19
C GLN A 90 -5.56 -2.69 -1.49
N GLU A 91 -6.88 -2.77 -1.64
CA GLU A 91 -7.80 -1.70 -2.09
C GLU A 91 -7.90 -0.46 -1.16
N GLY A 92 -6.84 -0.11 -0.43
CA GLY A 92 -6.71 1.10 0.39
C GLY A 92 -7.46 1.08 1.72
N GLN A 93 -8.35 0.10 1.95
CA GLN A 93 -9.18 0.02 3.15
C GLN A 93 -8.75 -1.09 4.11
N GLY A 94 -7.47 -1.09 4.52
CA GLY A 94 -6.98 -1.97 5.58
C GLY A 94 -7.35 -3.46 5.43
N PHE A 95 -7.39 -4.17 6.55
CA PHE A 95 -7.81 -5.57 6.57
C PHE A 95 -9.32 -5.67 6.35
N LYS A 96 -9.75 -6.30 5.25
CA LYS A 96 -11.14 -6.68 5.07
C LYS A 96 -11.57 -7.59 6.23
N HIS A 97 -12.70 -7.26 6.84
CA HIS A 97 -13.34 -8.08 7.86
C HIS A 97 -14.83 -8.16 7.60
N CYS A 98 -15.47 -9.27 8.00
CA CYS A 98 -16.93 -9.34 7.97
C CYS A 98 -17.52 -8.66 9.20
N ASN A 99 -18.80 -8.29 9.10
CA ASN A 99 -19.60 -7.74 10.21
C ASN A 99 -20.59 -8.79 10.74
N CYS A 100 -20.23 -10.08 10.64
CA CYS A 100 -21.10 -11.16 11.08
C CYS A 100 -21.07 -11.30 12.60
N ASN A 101 -22.25 -11.37 13.22
CA ASN A 101 -22.40 -11.58 14.66
C ASN A 101 -22.53 -13.06 15.05
N SER A 102 -22.64 -13.96 14.07
CA SER A 102 -22.79 -15.40 14.25
C SER A 102 -21.70 -16.19 13.50
N GLY A 103 -21.68 -17.51 13.66
CA GLY A 103 -20.77 -18.41 12.94
C GLY A 103 -20.88 -18.23 11.43
N CYS A 104 -19.76 -17.93 10.76
CA CYS A 104 -19.70 -17.65 9.32
C CYS A 104 -19.83 -18.90 8.45
N GLU A 105 -20.99 -19.54 8.48
CA GLU A 105 -21.21 -20.84 7.83
C GLU A 105 -21.65 -20.72 6.38
N GLY A 106 -22.32 -19.62 6.01
CA GLY A 106 -22.85 -19.43 4.66
C GLY A 106 -22.33 -18.17 3.96
N ASN A 107 -22.80 -17.98 2.72
CA ASN A 107 -22.47 -16.84 1.85
C ASN A 107 -23.02 -15.48 2.33
N ARG A 108 -23.67 -15.45 3.50
CA ARG A 108 -24.01 -14.22 4.22
C ARG A 108 -22.77 -13.53 4.80
N CYS A 109 -21.69 -14.29 5.03
CA CYS A 109 -20.41 -13.72 5.39
C CYS A 109 -19.67 -13.21 4.16
N SER A 110 -19.25 -11.95 4.18
CA SER A 110 -18.45 -11.35 3.11
C SER A 110 -17.09 -12.06 2.92
N CYS A 111 -16.44 -12.47 4.01
CA CYS A 111 -15.17 -13.21 3.93
C CYS A 111 -15.38 -14.55 3.21
N LYS A 112 -16.38 -15.34 3.64
CA LYS A 112 -16.66 -16.65 3.01
C LYS A 112 -17.12 -16.51 1.56
N LYS A 113 -17.93 -15.50 1.25
CA LYS A 113 -18.36 -15.18 -0.11
C LYS A 113 -17.18 -14.82 -1.04
N GLU A 114 -16.18 -14.11 -0.51
CA GLU A 114 -14.93 -13.80 -1.22
C GLU A 114 -13.91 -14.96 -1.19
N GLY A 115 -14.25 -16.11 -0.60
CA GLY A 115 -13.32 -17.25 -0.47
C GLY A 115 -12.18 -17.04 0.52
N LYS A 116 -12.32 -16.09 1.47
CA LYS A 116 -11.31 -15.73 2.47
C LYS A 116 -11.68 -16.24 3.86
N MET A 117 -10.67 -16.59 4.66
CA MET A 117 -10.83 -16.96 6.06
C MET A 117 -11.02 -15.70 6.93
N CYS A 118 -11.87 -15.81 7.95
CA CYS A 118 -12.15 -14.77 8.91
C CYS A 118 -10.97 -14.60 9.88
N ASN A 119 -10.44 -13.38 9.96
CA ASN A 119 -9.39 -13.04 10.92
C ASN A 119 -9.95 -12.66 12.30
N ASN A 120 -9.06 -12.43 13.27
CA ASN A 120 -9.43 -12.02 14.63
C ASN A 120 -10.13 -10.65 14.73
N ARG A 121 -10.16 -9.85 13.64
CA ARG A 121 -10.92 -8.59 13.59
C ARG A 121 -12.39 -8.81 13.18
N CYS A 122 -12.68 -9.92 12.50
CA CYS A 122 -14.04 -10.28 12.07
C CYS A 122 -14.93 -10.65 13.26
N HIS A 123 -14.39 -11.48 14.15
CA HIS A 123 -15.06 -11.95 15.33
C HIS A 123 -14.08 -11.81 16.48
N LYS A 124 -14.39 -10.90 17.42
CA LYS A 124 -13.52 -10.59 18.56
C LYS A 124 -13.23 -11.87 19.36
N SER A 125 -14.19 -12.30 20.17
CA SER A 125 -14.11 -13.46 21.05
C SER A 125 -15.17 -14.53 20.73
N LEU A 126 -15.96 -14.32 19.68
CA LEU A 126 -16.99 -15.27 19.25
C LEU A 126 -16.37 -16.38 18.41
N SER A 127 -16.90 -17.60 18.56
CA SER A 127 -16.55 -18.73 17.72
C SER A 127 -17.00 -18.48 16.28
N CYS A 128 -16.12 -18.79 15.32
CA CYS A 128 -16.38 -18.63 13.90
C CYS A 128 -16.02 -19.92 13.17
N SER A 129 -16.94 -20.43 12.37
CA SER A 129 -16.78 -21.65 11.58
C SER A 129 -15.92 -21.46 10.32
N ASN A 130 -15.59 -20.21 9.94
CA ASN A 130 -14.79 -19.87 8.76
C ASN A 130 -13.51 -19.13 9.19
N LYS A 131 -12.81 -19.66 10.19
CA LYS A 131 -11.59 -19.07 10.74
C LYS A 131 -10.35 -19.61 10.06
#